data_AF-G4YUF7-F1
#
_entry.id   AF-G4YUF7-F1
#
_cell.length_a   1.000
_cell.length_b   1.000
_cell.length_c   1.000
_cell.angle_alpha   90.00
_cell.angle_beta   90.00
_cell.angle_gamma   90.00
#
_symmetry.space_group_name_H-M   'P 1'
#
loop_
_entity.id
_entity.type
_entity.pdbx_description
1 polymer ?
#
loop_
_entity_poly.entity_id
_entity_poly.type
_entity_poly.pdbx_seq_one_letter_code
_entity_poly.pdbx_strand_id
1 'polypeptide(L)'
;MTDPVPSSVETTDSLVSLKDPAAAPLPTQDSGKRKTPSYYNTSIRRQQCRVNQARYRNRQRQAQVELEQNVEQLRQEVGNLKRRYQDLSSRERSSQSPWSIVAEVFHLLESSYRSPWRMTSTKEMMSHPQTRLTLAVLERAFAHDAAMGERRGADVLMEQLRLYSQCFGDPRLQLKRIESVFAGVMAARVRLSVTVTEFTLKHVFPHPEAKGGEANGQRLYERLLGQRLDLDCTMNFLFDDLSCRVARLETNINLAAAFLQALGNVEDVARALEHARITSESTIEAGI
;
A
#
# COMPACT_ATOMS: atom_id res chain seq x y z
N MET A 1 19.87 -39.76 -17.68
CA MET A 1 20.25 -38.73 -18.67
C MET A 1 19.83 -37.41 -18.07
N THR A 2 20.65 -36.85 -17.17
CA THR A 2 21.79 -35.95 -17.40
C THR A 2 21.33 -34.50 -17.59
N ASP A 3 21.61 -33.70 -16.56
CA ASP A 3 21.63 -32.23 -16.55
C ASP A 3 22.43 -31.66 -17.74
N PRO A 4 22.26 -30.36 -18.03
CA PRO A 4 23.36 -29.47 -17.66
C PRO A 4 22.97 -28.03 -17.25
N VAL A 5 23.88 -27.46 -16.45
CA VAL A 5 24.13 -26.05 -16.13
C VAL A 5 25.67 -25.91 -16.19
N PRO A 6 26.33 -24.73 -16.37
CA PRO A 6 26.10 -23.56 -17.23
C PRO A 6 27.36 -23.20 -18.06
N SER A 7 27.32 -22.14 -18.89
CA SER A 7 28.54 -21.39 -19.22
C SER A 7 28.33 -19.87 -19.29
N SER A 8 29.34 -19.18 -18.79
CA SER A 8 29.44 -17.79 -18.41
C SER A 8 29.59 -16.79 -19.57
N VAL A 9 29.02 -15.60 -19.35
CA VAL A 9 29.60 -14.25 -19.50
C VAL A 9 30.33 -13.90 -20.80
N GLU A 10 29.82 -12.90 -21.53
CA GLU A 10 30.67 -11.88 -22.14
C GLU A 10 30.00 -10.51 -22.24
N THR A 11 30.82 -9.52 -21.94
CA THR A 11 30.60 -8.08 -21.71
C THR A 11 30.42 -7.31 -23.02
N THR A 12 29.52 -6.32 -23.09
CA THR A 12 29.79 -5.10 -23.90
C THR A 12 29.05 -3.88 -23.35
N ASP A 13 29.88 -2.96 -22.85
CA ASP A 13 29.61 -1.57 -22.48
C ASP A 13 29.31 -0.73 -23.73
N SER A 14 28.25 0.07 -23.74
CA SER A 14 27.88 0.95 -24.87
C SER A 14 27.95 2.42 -24.44
N LEU A 15 29.11 3.04 -24.65
CA LEU A 15 29.33 4.48 -24.57
C LEU A 15 28.85 5.16 -25.85
N VAL A 16 27.78 5.95 -25.76
CA VAL A 16 27.35 6.86 -26.83
C VAL A 16 28.13 8.18 -26.70
N SER A 17 28.84 8.48 -27.78
CA SER A 17 29.60 9.70 -28.03
C SER A 17 28.67 10.84 -28.45
N LEU A 18 28.76 11.99 -27.79
CA LEU A 18 28.23 13.26 -28.29
C LEU A 18 29.41 14.23 -28.49
N LYS A 19 29.45 14.77 -29.69
CA LYS A 19 30.56 15.46 -30.35
C LYS A 19 30.30 16.97 -30.28
N ASP A 20 31.25 17.73 -29.75
CA ASP A 20 31.22 19.21 -29.75
C ASP A 20 31.37 19.79 -31.17
N PRO A 21 30.82 21.00 -31.44
CA PRO A 21 30.96 21.65 -32.73
C PRO A 21 32.32 22.35 -32.87
N ALA A 22 32.79 22.40 -34.13
CA ALA A 22 34.04 22.97 -34.56
C ALA A 22 34.11 24.50 -34.40
N ALA A 23 35.30 25.01 -34.07
CA ALA A 23 35.71 26.39 -34.30
C ALA A 23 37.07 26.41 -35.03
N ALA A 24 37.11 27.16 -36.13
CA ALA A 24 38.27 27.34 -37.03
C ALA A 24 39.30 28.35 -36.46
N PRO A 25 40.53 28.41 -37.01
CA PRO A 25 41.77 28.74 -36.28
C PRO A 25 42.17 30.21 -36.35
N LEU A 26 43.10 30.64 -35.46
CA LEU A 26 44.14 31.70 -35.63
C LEU A 26 44.81 32.01 -34.26
N PRO A 27 45.96 32.69 -34.19
CA PRO A 27 47.28 32.37 -34.73
C PRO A 27 48.29 32.06 -33.59
N THR A 28 49.40 31.41 -33.96
CA THR A 28 50.54 31.14 -33.08
C THR A 28 51.09 32.41 -32.44
N GLN A 29 50.93 32.53 -31.12
CA GLN A 29 51.81 33.35 -30.29
C GLN A 29 52.61 32.45 -29.37
N ASP A 30 53.92 32.58 -29.51
CA ASP A 30 54.94 32.05 -28.62
C ASP A 30 54.63 32.44 -27.17
N SER A 31 54.30 31.45 -26.35
CA SER A 31 54.25 31.61 -24.90
C SER A 31 55.23 30.63 -24.29
N GLY A 32 56.42 31.14 -23.98
CA GLY A 32 57.41 30.43 -23.19
C GLY A 32 56.77 29.70 -22.02
N LYS A 33 57.23 28.48 -21.77
CA LYS A 33 56.81 27.63 -20.65
C LYS A 33 56.97 28.40 -19.34
N ARG A 34 55.94 29.13 -18.92
CA ARG A 34 55.85 29.67 -17.56
C ARG A 34 55.80 28.45 -16.65
N LYS A 35 56.93 28.11 -16.04
CA LYS A 35 57.01 27.13 -14.97
C LYS A 35 56.09 27.63 -13.86
N THR A 36 54.88 27.07 -13.80
CA THR A 36 53.95 27.32 -12.69
C THR A 36 54.72 27.07 -11.40
N PRO A 37 54.83 28.05 -10.48
CA PRO A 37 55.69 27.91 -9.30
C PRO A 37 55.34 26.63 -8.56
N SER A 38 56.34 25.84 -8.17
CA SER A 38 56.21 24.54 -7.48
C SER A 38 55.15 24.52 -6.36
N TYR A 39 54.98 25.67 -5.71
CA TYR A 39 53.93 25.95 -4.72
C TYR A 39 52.50 25.72 -5.23
N TYR A 40 52.14 26.20 -6.43
CA TYR A 40 50.81 26.06 -7.03
C TYR A 40 50.52 24.63 -7.49
N ASN A 41 51.52 23.89 -7.97
CA ASN A 41 51.35 22.46 -8.29
C ASN A 41 51.14 21.61 -7.02
N THR A 42 51.79 21.99 -5.92
CA THR A 42 51.63 21.34 -4.62
C THR A 42 50.25 21.61 -4.01
N SER A 43 49.73 22.83 -4.12
CA SER A 43 48.40 23.19 -3.62
C SER A 43 47.28 22.50 -4.41
N ILE A 44 47.40 22.40 -5.74
CA ILE A 44 46.47 21.65 -6.59
C ILE A 44 46.49 20.16 -6.25
N ARG A 45 47.68 19.55 -6.07
CA ARG A 45 47.78 18.13 -5.68
C ARG A 45 47.14 17.85 -4.32
N ARG A 46 47.33 18.75 -3.34
CA ARG A 46 46.67 18.65 -2.02
C ARG A 46 45.15 18.77 -2.14
N GLN A 47 44.65 19.66 -3.00
CA GLN A 47 43.22 19.79 -3.25
C GLN A 47 42.64 18.53 -3.91
N GLN A 48 43.32 17.95 -4.91
CA GLN A 48 42.92 16.70 -5.54
C GLN A 48 42.93 15.52 -4.55
N CYS A 49 43.94 15.42 -3.68
CA CYS A 49 43.97 14.41 -2.62
C CYS A 49 42.78 14.57 -1.66
N ARG A 50 42.42 15.79 -1.27
CA ARG A 50 41.23 16.05 -0.42
C ARG A 50 39.94 15.61 -1.11
N VAL A 51 39.76 15.96 -2.39
CA VAL A 51 38.59 15.56 -3.18
C VAL A 51 38.53 14.05 -3.36
N ASN A 52 39.65 13.39 -3.67
CA ASN A 52 39.70 11.94 -3.85
C ASN A 52 39.46 11.19 -2.52
N GLN A 53 40.01 11.66 -1.41
CA GLN A 53 39.72 11.11 -0.08
C GLN A 53 38.25 11.31 0.30
N ALA A 54 37.66 12.47 0.00
CA ALA A 54 36.25 12.72 0.23
C ALA A 54 35.37 11.79 -0.64
N ARG A 55 35.70 11.60 -1.92
CA ARG A 55 35.03 10.66 -2.82
C ARG A 55 35.15 9.21 -2.33
N TYR A 56 36.34 8.79 -1.91
CA TYR A 56 36.57 7.46 -1.37
C TYR A 56 35.71 7.20 -0.12
N ARG A 57 35.74 8.14 0.85
CA ARG A 57 34.88 8.06 2.04
C ARG A 57 33.40 8.06 1.69
N ASN A 58 33.00 8.79 0.65
CA ASN A 58 31.61 8.81 0.21
C ASN A 58 31.18 7.48 -0.42
N ARG A 59 32.02 6.88 -1.28
CA ARG A 59 31.77 5.54 -1.84
C ARG A 59 31.69 4.49 -0.74
N GLN A 60 32.58 4.55 0.24
CA GLN A 60 32.56 3.61 1.36
C GLN A 60 31.28 3.74 2.19
N ARG A 61 30.82 4.97 2.45
CA ARG A 61 29.53 5.22 3.12
C ARG A 61 28.35 4.72 2.28
N GLN A 62 28.35 4.96 0.97
CA GLN A 62 27.29 4.47 0.07
C GLN A 62 27.23 2.95 0.05
N ALA A 63 28.36 2.28 -0.09
CA ALA A 63 28.43 0.81 -0.07
C ALA A 63 27.97 0.23 1.27
N GLN A 64 28.28 0.90 2.39
CA GLN A 64 27.78 0.49 3.71
C GLN A 64 26.25 0.62 3.79
N VAL A 65 25.68 1.75 3.37
CA VAL A 65 24.23 1.96 3.37
C VAL A 65 23.52 0.94 2.48
N GLU A 66 24.06 0.67 1.29
CA GLU A 66 23.52 -0.33 0.36
C GLU A 66 23.58 -1.73 0.97
N LEU A 67 24.67 -2.10 1.63
CA LEU A 67 24.79 -3.38 2.33
C LEU A 67 23.77 -3.49 3.48
N GLU A 68 23.61 -2.44 4.29
CA GLU A 68 22.63 -2.41 5.38
C GLU A 68 21.20 -2.58 4.85
N GLN A 69 20.85 -1.91 3.76
CA GLN A 69 19.57 -2.07 3.08
C GLN A 69 19.36 -3.49 2.56
N ASN A 70 20.37 -4.08 1.91
CA ASN A 70 20.30 -5.45 1.40
C ASN A 70 20.15 -6.49 2.52
N VAL A 71 20.88 -6.32 3.64
CA VAL A 71 20.75 -7.21 4.80
C VAL A 71 19.35 -7.13 5.40
N GLU A 72 18.77 -5.94 5.50
CA GLU A 72 17.40 -5.76 5.99
C GLU A 72 16.38 -6.41 5.05
N GLN A 73 16.51 -6.22 3.74
CA GLN A 73 15.67 -6.87 2.75
C GLN A 73 15.75 -8.40 2.84
N LEU A 74 16.95 -8.96 2.92
CA LEU A 74 17.15 -10.42 3.04
C LEU A 74 16.55 -10.98 4.33
N ARG A 75 16.63 -10.24 5.45
CA ARG A 75 15.99 -10.64 6.71
C ARG A 75 14.47 -10.70 6.57
N GLN A 76 13.88 -9.71 5.90
CA GLN A 76 12.45 -9.69 5.60
C GLN A 76 12.05 -10.88 4.70
N GLU A 77 12.83 -11.15 3.65
CA GLU A 77 12.60 -12.28 2.76
C GLU A 77 12.66 -13.64 3.47
N VAL A 78 13.68 -13.87 4.30
CA VAL A 78 13.78 -15.10 5.12
C VAL A 78 12.60 -15.21 6.08
N GLY A 79 12.18 -14.10 6.69
CA GLY A 79 10.98 -14.05 7.53
C GLY A 79 9.73 -14.46 6.75
N ASN A 80 9.53 -13.91 5.55
CA ASN A 80 8.41 -14.21 4.67
C ASN A 80 8.41 -15.70 4.26
N LEU A 81 9.57 -16.23 3.86
CA LEU A 81 9.75 -17.63 3.47
C LEU A 81 9.45 -18.59 4.62
N LYS A 82 9.91 -18.28 5.84
CA LYS A 82 9.59 -19.10 7.02
C LYS A 82 8.09 -19.14 7.30
N ARG A 83 7.40 -18.01 7.17
CA ARG A 83 5.95 -17.93 7.40
C ARG A 83 5.18 -18.64 6.29
N ARG A 84 5.57 -18.50 5.02
CA ARG A 84 5.03 -19.30 3.91
C ARG A 84 5.25 -20.80 4.10
N TYR A 85 6.44 -21.20 4.56
CA TYR A 85 6.71 -22.59 4.89
C TYR A 85 5.80 -23.09 6.03
N GLN A 86 5.59 -22.27 7.07
CA GLN A 86 4.65 -22.60 8.14
C GLN A 86 3.21 -22.78 7.62
N ASP A 87 2.74 -21.86 6.77
CA ASP A 87 1.43 -21.96 6.12
C ASP A 87 1.30 -23.26 5.32
N LEU A 88 2.28 -23.58 4.48
CA LEU A 88 2.33 -24.82 3.71
C LEU A 88 2.49 -26.07 4.58
N SER A 89 3.22 -25.99 5.69
CA SER A 89 3.44 -27.13 6.62
C SER A 89 2.23 -27.42 7.51
N SER A 90 1.37 -26.41 7.74
CA SER A 90 0.07 -26.58 8.40
C SER A 90 -0.95 -27.39 7.57
N ARG A 91 -0.53 -27.84 6.36
CA ARG A 91 -1.28 -28.61 5.36
C ARG A 91 -2.12 -29.75 5.90
N GLU A 92 -1.77 -30.32 7.04
CA GLU A 92 -2.49 -31.49 7.52
C GLU A 92 -3.93 -31.19 7.96
N ARG A 93 -4.35 -29.94 8.28
CA ARG A 93 -5.70 -29.71 8.85
C ARG A 93 -6.37 -28.35 8.58
N SER A 94 -6.57 -27.98 7.33
CA SER A 94 -7.69 -27.10 7.00
C SER A 94 -8.54 -27.75 5.92
N SER A 95 -9.42 -28.66 6.34
CA SER A 95 -10.52 -29.18 5.50
C SER A 95 -11.67 -28.18 5.38
N GLN A 96 -11.43 -26.90 5.68
CA GLN A 96 -12.47 -25.89 5.66
C GLN A 96 -12.85 -25.57 4.22
N SER A 97 -14.15 -25.71 3.94
CA SER A 97 -14.72 -25.26 2.68
C SER A 97 -14.44 -23.77 2.48
N PRO A 98 -14.11 -23.31 1.24
CA PRO A 98 -13.97 -21.89 0.94
C PRO A 98 -15.17 -21.05 1.39
N TRP A 99 -16.38 -21.60 1.34
CA TRP A 99 -17.60 -20.96 1.86
C TRP A 99 -17.55 -20.74 3.37
N SER A 100 -17.04 -21.73 4.12
CA SER A 100 -16.89 -21.63 5.58
C SER A 100 -15.86 -20.58 5.95
N ILE A 101 -14.74 -20.50 5.22
CA ILE A 101 -13.72 -19.46 5.42
C ILE A 101 -14.31 -18.08 5.18
N VAL A 102 -15.00 -17.88 4.05
CA VAL A 102 -15.67 -16.61 3.74
C VAL A 102 -16.71 -16.25 4.80
N ALA A 103 -17.58 -17.19 5.19
CA ALA A 103 -18.57 -16.95 6.24
C ALA A 103 -17.94 -16.58 7.59
N GLU A 104 -16.84 -17.24 7.96
CA GLU A 104 -16.11 -16.97 9.19
C GLU A 104 -15.47 -15.56 9.18
N VAL A 105 -14.90 -15.15 8.04
CA VAL A 105 -14.41 -13.78 7.86
C VAL A 105 -15.57 -12.77 7.96
N PHE A 106 -16.74 -13.03 7.38
CA PHE A 106 -17.90 -12.13 7.52
C PHE A 106 -18.39 -12.02 8.97
N HIS A 107 -18.46 -13.12 9.70
CA HIS A 107 -18.79 -13.10 11.12
C HIS A 107 -17.77 -12.29 11.94
N LEU A 108 -16.48 -12.39 11.58
CA LEU A 108 -15.44 -11.55 12.16
C LEU A 108 -15.68 -10.08 11.84
N LEU A 109 -15.92 -9.71 10.58
CA LEU A 109 -16.15 -8.31 10.20
C LEU A 109 -17.38 -7.72 10.91
N GLU A 110 -18.49 -8.45 10.94
CA GLU A 110 -19.73 -8.01 11.57
C GLU A 110 -19.57 -7.82 13.09
N SER A 111 -18.85 -8.73 13.77
CA SER A 111 -18.57 -8.61 15.21
C SER A 111 -17.56 -7.48 15.49
N SER A 112 -16.61 -7.26 14.58
CA SER A 112 -15.52 -6.30 14.73
C SER A 112 -16.00 -4.84 14.74
N TYR A 113 -17.01 -4.50 13.94
CA TYR A 113 -17.56 -3.14 13.85
C TYR A 113 -18.23 -2.62 15.12
N ARG A 114 -18.40 -3.43 16.17
CA ARG A 114 -18.96 -3.02 17.47
C ARG A 114 -17.86 -2.69 18.48
N SER A 115 -17.02 -3.66 18.80
CA SER A 115 -15.91 -3.58 19.75
C SER A 115 -14.93 -4.72 19.44
N PRO A 116 -13.60 -4.54 19.57
CA PRO A 116 -12.84 -3.39 20.08
C PRO A 116 -12.37 -2.41 18.99
N TRP A 117 -12.75 -2.61 17.73
CA TRP A 117 -12.17 -1.88 16.59
C TRP A 117 -12.64 -0.42 16.46
N ARG A 118 -13.62 -0.02 17.27
CA ARG A 118 -13.98 1.40 17.47
C ARG A 118 -13.12 2.11 18.51
N MET A 119 -12.27 1.40 19.26
CA MET A 119 -11.41 2.03 20.25
C MET A 119 -10.41 2.96 19.57
N THR A 120 -10.26 4.16 20.13
CA THR A 120 -9.33 5.18 19.63
C THR A 120 -7.88 4.80 19.95
N SER A 121 -7.65 4.13 21.07
CA SER A 121 -6.32 3.68 21.50
C SER A 121 -5.94 2.34 20.87
N THR A 122 -4.91 2.35 20.01
CA THR A 122 -4.33 1.13 19.44
C THR A 122 -3.88 0.17 20.54
N LYS A 123 -3.31 0.69 21.64
CA LYS A 123 -2.78 -0.12 22.74
C LYS A 123 -3.90 -0.88 23.47
N GLU A 124 -5.01 -0.20 23.73
CA GLU A 124 -6.18 -0.81 24.38
C GLU A 124 -6.84 -1.84 23.46
N MET A 125 -7.00 -1.50 22.18
CA MET A 125 -7.49 -2.43 21.16
C MET A 125 -6.64 -3.70 21.10
N MET A 126 -5.31 -3.58 21.01
CA MET A 126 -4.41 -4.74 20.95
C MET A 126 -4.43 -5.58 22.23
N SER A 127 -4.72 -4.98 23.39
CA SER A 127 -4.87 -5.70 24.66
C SER A 127 -6.21 -6.43 24.81
N HIS A 128 -7.20 -6.10 23.96
CA HIS A 128 -8.54 -6.65 24.08
C HIS A 128 -8.58 -8.14 23.64
N PRO A 129 -9.21 -9.04 24.41
CA PRO A 129 -9.25 -10.48 24.09
C PRO A 129 -9.79 -10.78 22.68
N GLN A 130 -10.81 -10.04 22.25
CA GLN A 130 -11.42 -10.19 20.93
C GLN A 130 -10.43 -9.89 19.78
N THR A 131 -9.44 -9.02 20.00
CA THR A 131 -8.41 -8.71 19.00
C THR A 131 -7.54 -9.92 18.73
N ARG A 132 -7.19 -10.68 19.78
CA ARG A 132 -6.44 -11.95 19.64
C ARG A 132 -7.23 -12.99 18.88
N LEU A 133 -8.54 -13.10 19.12
CA LEU A 133 -9.42 -14.00 18.37
C LEU A 133 -9.53 -13.59 16.90
N THR A 134 -9.65 -12.29 16.63
CA THR A 134 -9.69 -11.74 15.28
C THR A 134 -8.39 -12.06 14.52
N LEU A 135 -7.25 -11.81 15.15
CA LEU A 135 -5.92 -12.16 14.63
C LEU A 135 -5.83 -13.65 14.28
N ALA A 136 -6.23 -14.54 15.19
CA ALA A 136 -6.17 -15.98 14.95
C ALA A 136 -7.06 -16.44 13.79
N VAL A 137 -8.23 -15.81 13.60
CA VAL A 137 -9.10 -16.08 12.43
C VAL A 137 -8.45 -15.56 11.15
N LEU A 138 -7.89 -14.34 11.16
CA LEU A 138 -7.20 -13.78 9.98
C LEU A 138 -5.98 -14.62 9.59
N GLU A 139 -5.15 -15.01 10.55
CA GLU A 139 -3.97 -15.87 10.33
C GLU A 139 -4.35 -17.24 9.76
N ARG A 140 -5.50 -17.79 10.16
CA ARG A 140 -5.99 -19.06 9.62
C ARG A 140 -6.65 -18.92 8.25
N ALA A 141 -7.41 -17.84 8.03
CA ALA A 141 -8.19 -17.64 6.81
C ALA A 141 -7.35 -17.09 5.65
N PHE A 142 -6.35 -16.25 5.94
CA PHE A 142 -5.52 -15.56 4.96
C PHE A 142 -4.10 -16.12 4.92
N ALA A 143 -3.49 -16.11 3.74
CA ALA A 143 -2.06 -16.34 3.60
C ALA A 143 -1.29 -15.22 4.31
N HIS A 144 -0.08 -15.52 4.81
CA HIS A 144 0.71 -14.54 5.56
C HIS A 144 0.86 -13.20 4.80
N ASP A 145 1.11 -13.25 3.49
CA ASP A 145 1.32 -12.11 2.60
C ASP A 145 0.09 -11.77 1.75
N ALA A 146 -1.10 -12.10 2.25
CA ALA A 146 -2.36 -11.83 1.56
C ALA A 146 -2.47 -10.36 1.14
N ALA A 147 -2.87 -10.14 -0.09
CA ALA A 147 -2.98 -8.81 -0.67
C ALA A 147 -4.39 -8.23 -0.52
N MET A 148 -4.48 -6.93 -0.26
CA MET A 148 -5.69 -6.13 -0.43
C MET A 148 -5.30 -4.91 -1.26
N GLY A 149 -5.64 -4.95 -2.54
CA GLY A 149 -5.08 -4.01 -3.51
C GLY A 149 -3.58 -4.18 -3.65
N GLU A 150 -2.85 -3.06 -3.63
CA GLU A 150 -1.37 -3.02 -3.63
C GLU A 150 -0.73 -3.31 -2.26
N ARG A 151 -1.53 -3.39 -1.19
CA ARG A 151 -1.02 -3.60 0.17
C ARG A 151 -1.02 -5.09 0.52
N ARG A 152 -0.08 -5.53 1.37
CA ARG A 152 0.11 -6.96 1.70
C ARG A 152 0.30 -7.20 3.20
N GLY A 153 -0.24 -8.32 3.68
CA GLY A 153 -0.06 -8.84 5.02
C GLY A 153 -1.28 -8.71 5.94
N ALA A 154 -1.37 -9.57 6.95
CA ALA A 154 -2.47 -9.58 7.92
C ALA A 154 -2.62 -8.25 8.68
N ASP A 155 -1.50 -7.57 8.98
CA ASP A 155 -1.51 -6.26 9.65
C ASP A 155 -2.23 -5.19 8.84
N VAL A 156 -2.08 -5.23 7.51
CA VAL A 156 -2.78 -4.32 6.60
C VAL A 156 -4.28 -4.57 6.64
N LEU A 157 -4.71 -5.82 6.59
CA LEU A 157 -6.14 -6.18 6.63
C LEU A 157 -6.79 -5.72 7.95
N MET A 158 -6.08 -5.91 9.07
CA MET A 158 -6.52 -5.41 10.37
C MET A 158 -6.63 -3.89 10.40
N GLU A 159 -5.63 -3.18 9.87
CA GLU A 159 -5.65 -1.71 9.86
C GLU A 159 -6.81 -1.19 8.99
N GLN A 160 -7.09 -1.82 7.85
CA GLN A 160 -8.26 -1.46 7.03
C GLN A 160 -9.58 -1.69 7.79
N LEU A 161 -9.72 -2.83 8.47
CA LEU A 161 -10.89 -3.11 9.32
C LEU A 161 -11.08 -2.05 10.40
N ARG A 162 -9.98 -1.63 11.05
CA ARG A 162 -9.97 -0.55 12.02
C ARG A 162 -10.38 0.78 11.39
N LEU A 163 -9.79 1.17 10.26
CA LEU A 163 -10.10 2.43 9.58
C LEU A 163 -11.59 2.49 9.22
N TYR A 164 -12.17 1.43 8.66
CA TYR A 164 -13.62 1.40 8.39
C TYR A 164 -14.47 1.49 9.66
N SER A 165 -14.00 0.92 10.78
CA SER A 165 -14.70 0.99 12.07
C SER A 165 -14.67 2.38 12.70
N GLN A 166 -13.58 3.14 12.50
CA GLN A 166 -13.38 4.46 13.08
C GLN A 166 -13.89 5.60 12.20
N CYS A 167 -13.70 5.47 10.88
CA CYS A 167 -14.00 6.52 9.93
C CYS A 167 -15.49 6.71 9.68
N PHE A 168 -16.30 5.69 9.95
CA PHE A 168 -17.74 5.71 9.70
C PHE A 168 -18.54 5.54 10.99
N GLY A 169 -19.67 6.24 11.07
CA GLY A 169 -20.63 6.07 12.16
C GLY A 169 -21.46 4.80 11.97
N ASP A 170 -21.62 4.02 13.02
CA ASP A 170 -22.43 2.80 13.05
C ASP A 170 -22.31 1.86 11.81
N PRO A 171 -21.11 1.41 11.42
CA PRO A 171 -20.97 0.46 10.31
C PRO A 171 -21.71 -0.85 10.58
N ARG A 172 -22.53 -1.27 9.63
CA ARG A 172 -23.26 -2.55 9.65
C ARG A 172 -23.03 -3.29 8.36
N LEU A 173 -22.48 -4.48 8.46
CA LEU A 173 -22.18 -5.33 7.33
C LEU A 173 -23.21 -6.46 7.27
N GLN A 174 -23.86 -6.61 6.12
CA GLN A 174 -24.83 -7.68 5.90
C GLN A 174 -24.42 -8.52 4.68
N LEU A 175 -23.97 -9.74 4.93
CA LEU A 175 -23.73 -10.72 3.88
C LEU A 175 -25.07 -11.12 3.23
N LYS A 176 -25.17 -10.97 1.90
CA LYS A 176 -26.37 -11.31 1.13
C LYS A 176 -26.26 -12.68 0.48
N ARG A 177 -25.09 -12.98 -0.10
CA ARG A 177 -24.80 -14.28 -0.71
C ARG A 177 -23.30 -14.51 -0.81
N ILE A 178 -22.92 -15.77 -0.82
CA ILE A 178 -21.59 -16.25 -1.20
C ILE A 178 -21.77 -17.11 -2.45
N GLU A 179 -20.96 -16.88 -3.48
CA GLU A 179 -20.98 -17.63 -4.72
C GLU A 179 -19.55 -17.98 -5.15
N SER A 180 -19.36 -19.15 -5.76
CA SER A 180 -18.11 -19.48 -6.44
C SER A 180 -18.22 -18.94 -7.86
N VAL A 181 -17.34 -18.02 -8.23
CA VAL A 181 -17.35 -17.37 -9.56
C VAL A 181 -16.42 -18.12 -10.51
N PHE A 182 -15.30 -18.62 -9.98
CA PHE A 182 -14.34 -19.45 -10.68
C PHE A 182 -13.66 -20.40 -9.69
N ALA A 183 -12.91 -21.40 -10.18
CA ALA A 183 -12.07 -22.24 -9.34
C ALA A 183 -11.10 -21.36 -8.52
N GLY A 184 -11.08 -21.54 -7.20
CA GLY A 184 -10.26 -20.74 -6.29
C GLY A 184 -10.75 -19.30 -6.05
N VAL A 185 -11.89 -18.88 -6.62
CA VAL A 185 -12.43 -17.52 -6.45
C VAL A 185 -13.85 -17.55 -5.91
N MET A 186 -14.01 -17.01 -4.70
CA MET A 186 -15.29 -16.83 -4.04
C MET A 186 -15.69 -15.35 -4.07
N ALA A 187 -16.90 -15.04 -4.52
CA ALA A 187 -17.45 -13.69 -4.39
C ALA A 187 -18.52 -13.66 -3.31
N ALA A 188 -18.51 -12.60 -2.51
CA ALA A 188 -19.55 -12.28 -1.56
C ALA A 188 -20.21 -10.97 -1.96
N ARG A 189 -21.55 -10.98 -2.10
CA ARG A 189 -22.31 -9.73 -2.16
C ARG A 189 -22.72 -9.31 -0.78
N VAL A 190 -22.51 -8.04 -0.50
CA VAL A 190 -22.61 -7.48 0.83
C VAL A 190 -23.33 -6.15 0.74
N ARG A 191 -24.15 -5.85 1.75
CA ARG A 191 -24.63 -4.50 1.99
C ARG A 191 -23.89 -3.92 3.18
N LEU A 192 -23.16 -2.83 2.97
CA LEU A 192 -22.51 -2.06 4.02
C LEU A 192 -23.34 -0.81 4.26
N SER A 193 -23.94 -0.71 5.43
CA SER A 193 -24.66 0.49 5.84
C SER A 193 -23.77 1.30 6.78
N VAL A 194 -23.55 2.58 6.49
CA VAL A 194 -22.69 3.49 7.27
C VAL A 194 -23.38 4.83 7.49
N THR A 195 -23.06 5.50 8.59
CA THR A 195 -23.53 6.85 8.89
C THR A 195 -22.38 7.80 8.65
N VAL A 196 -22.62 8.85 7.88
CA VAL A 196 -21.63 9.90 7.63
C VAL A 196 -21.53 10.78 8.86
N THR A 197 -20.34 10.89 9.42
CA THR A 197 -20.04 11.74 10.59
C THR A 197 -19.16 12.92 10.19
N GLU A 198 -18.98 13.88 11.09
CA GLU A 198 -18.00 14.96 10.90
C GLU A 198 -16.60 14.39 10.65
N PHE A 199 -16.24 13.33 11.38
CA PHE A 199 -14.96 12.64 11.20
C PHE A 199 -14.84 12.02 9.79
N THR A 200 -15.92 11.41 9.29
CA THR A 200 -15.99 10.86 7.93
C THR A 200 -15.75 11.96 6.88
N LEU A 201 -16.45 13.08 7.00
CA LEU A 201 -16.32 14.19 6.05
C LEU A 201 -14.95 14.86 6.13
N LYS A 202 -14.37 14.96 7.32
CA LYS A 202 -13.04 15.57 7.49
C LYS A 202 -11.90 14.70 6.96
N HIS A 203 -11.99 13.38 7.13
CA HIS A 203 -10.84 12.50 6.89
C HIS A 203 -11.03 11.48 5.76
N VAL A 204 -12.25 11.25 5.29
CA VAL A 204 -12.54 10.29 4.21
C VAL A 204 -13.01 11.01 2.95
N PHE A 205 -13.88 12.00 3.10
CA PHE A 205 -14.40 12.82 2.00
C PHE A 205 -14.12 14.31 2.24
N PRO A 206 -12.83 14.70 2.39
CA PRO A 206 -12.48 16.09 2.65
C PRO A 206 -12.97 16.95 1.49
N HIS A 207 -13.85 17.90 1.81
CA HIS A 207 -14.27 18.89 0.81
C HIS A 207 -13.19 19.97 0.71
N PRO A 208 -12.85 20.44 -0.50
CA PRO A 208 -11.95 21.57 -0.63
C PRO A 208 -12.62 22.78 0.05
N GLU A 209 -11.90 23.46 0.94
CA GLU A 209 -12.36 24.74 1.47
C GLU A 209 -12.75 25.63 0.30
N ALA A 210 -13.96 26.19 0.35
CA ALA A 210 -14.48 27.06 -0.70
C ALA A 210 -13.56 28.28 -0.84
N LYS A 211 -12.55 28.18 -1.71
CA LYS A 211 -11.73 29.31 -2.12
C LYS A 211 -12.68 30.26 -2.86
N GLY A 212 -13.14 31.31 -2.17
CA GLY A 212 -13.96 32.36 -2.77
C GLY A 212 -15.46 32.27 -2.54
N GLY A 213 -15.92 31.83 -1.36
CA GLY A 213 -17.30 32.10 -0.93
C GLY A 213 -18.39 31.31 -1.69
N GLU A 214 -18.05 30.19 -2.32
CA GLU A 214 -19.04 29.31 -2.92
C GLU A 214 -19.81 28.53 -1.85
N ALA A 215 -21.05 28.96 -1.60
CA ALA A 215 -21.99 28.35 -0.66
C ALA A 215 -22.29 26.85 -0.92
N ASN A 216 -21.82 26.28 -2.04
CA ASN A 216 -22.12 24.90 -2.43
C ASN A 216 -21.34 23.85 -1.63
N GLY A 217 -20.08 24.08 -1.26
CA GLY A 217 -19.30 23.10 -0.49
C GLY A 217 -19.87 22.86 0.92
N GLN A 218 -20.30 23.93 1.59
CA GLN A 218 -20.98 23.88 2.88
C GLN A 218 -22.32 23.14 2.78
N ARG A 219 -23.09 23.37 1.71
CA ARG A 219 -24.37 22.68 1.47
C ARG A 219 -24.19 21.18 1.26
N LEU A 220 -23.13 20.75 0.55
CA LEU A 220 -22.82 19.32 0.38
C LEU A 220 -22.51 18.66 1.73
N TYR A 221 -21.68 19.31 2.53
CA TYR A 221 -21.34 18.87 3.88
C TYR A 221 -22.59 18.69 4.74
N GLU A 222 -23.45 19.70 4.80
CA GLU A 222 -24.70 19.68 5.59
C GLU A 222 -25.67 18.60 5.11
N ARG A 223 -25.74 18.34 3.80
CA ARG A 223 -26.62 17.30 3.24
C ARG A 223 -26.13 15.90 3.53
N LEU A 224 -24.82 15.67 3.58
CA LEU A 224 -24.23 14.36 3.85
C LEU A 224 -24.12 14.08 5.34
N LEU A 225 -23.88 15.09 6.19
CA LEU A 225 -23.71 14.89 7.62
C LEU A 225 -24.93 14.22 8.26
N GLY A 226 -24.69 13.14 9.00
CA GLY A 226 -25.72 12.34 9.66
C GLY A 226 -26.50 11.41 8.74
N GLN A 227 -26.28 11.46 7.42
CA GLN A 227 -26.97 10.56 6.49
C GLN A 227 -26.54 9.11 6.67
N ARG A 228 -27.51 8.22 6.52
CA ARG A 228 -27.30 6.78 6.46
C ARG A 228 -27.13 6.37 5.00
N LEU A 229 -25.93 5.95 4.63
CA LEU A 229 -25.62 5.45 3.30
C LEU A 229 -25.69 3.93 3.29
N ASP A 230 -26.49 3.38 2.39
CA ASP A 230 -26.51 1.95 2.09
C ASP A 230 -25.66 1.68 0.85
N LEU A 231 -24.53 1.03 1.06
CA LEU A 231 -23.54 0.73 0.04
C LEU A 231 -23.68 -0.73 -0.38
N ASP A 232 -23.92 -0.96 -1.66
CA ASP A 232 -23.78 -2.30 -2.23
C ASP A 232 -22.30 -2.56 -2.53
N CYS A 233 -21.79 -3.65 -1.98
CA CYS A 233 -20.38 -4.03 -2.04
C CYS A 233 -20.23 -5.46 -2.58
N THR A 234 -19.11 -5.69 -3.28
CA THR A 234 -18.66 -7.03 -3.65
C THR A 234 -17.28 -7.27 -3.08
N MET A 235 -17.07 -8.42 -2.45
CA MET A 235 -15.78 -8.85 -1.92
C MET A 235 -15.38 -10.16 -2.59
N ASN A 236 -14.28 -10.15 -3.35
CA ASN A 236 -13.73 -11.35 -3.99
C ASN A 236 -12.56 -11.87 -3.18
N PHE A 237 -12.66 -13.14 -2.81
CA PHE A 237 -11.65 -13.90 -2.07
C PHE A 237 -10.98 -14.86 -3.05
N LEU A 238 -9.73 -14.58 -3.37
CA LEU A 238 -8.89 -15.41 -4.22
C LEU A 238 -8.05 -16.30 -3.32
N PHE A 239 -8.28 -17.60 -3.41
CA PHE A 239 -7.60 -18.62 -2.64
C PHE A 239 -6.31 -19.05 -3.33
N ASP A 240 -5.29 -19.33 -2.54
CA ASP A 240 -4.09 -20.02 -2.99
C ASP A 240 -4.33 -21.53 -2.94
N ASP A 241 -4.14 -22.19 -4.08
CA ASP A 241 -4.43 -23.63 -4.26
C ASP A 241 -3.58 -24.53 -3.36
N LEU A 242 -2.40 -24.06 -2.94
CA LEU A 242 -1.46 -24.85 -2.13
C LEU A 242 -1.75 -24.77 -0.63
N SER A 243 -2.07 -23.57 -0.14
CA SER A 243 -2.35 -23.31 1.28
C SER A 243 -3.84 -23.42 1.64
N CYS A 244 -4.74 -23.41 0.65
CA CYS A 244 -6.18 -23.28 0.82
C CYS A 244 -6.61 -22.03 1.63
N ARG A 245 -5.76 -21.00 1.66
CA ARG A 245 -6.02 -19.73 2.34
C ARG A 245 -6.24 -18.61 1.33
N VAL A 246 -6.88 -17.54 1.77
CA VAL A 246 -7.10 -16.35 0.95
C VAL A 246 -5.78 -15.64 0.72
N ALA A 247 -5.30 -15.62 -0.52
CA ALA A 247 -4.10 -14.92 -0.94
C ALA A 247 -4.37 -13.49 -1.41
N ARG A 248 -5.61 -13.20 -1.85
CA ARG A 248 -6.00 -11.83 -2.20
C ARG A 248 -7.46 -11.56 -1.91
N LEU A 249 -7.72 -10.38 -1.35
CA LEU A 249 -9.04 -9.83 -1.11
C LEU A 249 -9.21 -8.58 -1.99
N GLU A 250 -10.16 -8.63 -2.92
CA GLU A 250 -10.56 -7.45 -3.69
C GLU A 250 -11.91 -6.97 -3.18
N THR A 251 -12.04 -5.68 -2.88
CA THR A 251 -13.29 -5.09 -2.42
C THR A 251 -13.69 -3.97 -3.37
N ASN A 252 -14.96 -3.99 -3.79
CA ASN A 252 -15.57 -2.94 -4.58
C ASN A 252 -16.79 -2.40 -3.85
N ILE A 253 -16.83 -1.10 -3.62
CA ILE A 253 -17.90 -0.38 -2.93
C ILE A 253 -18.52 0.63 -3.90
N ASN A 254 -19.82 0.54 -4.14
CA ASN A 254 -20.51 1.50 -5.01
C ASN A 254 -20.88 2.81 -4.27
N LEU A 255 -19.87 3.63 -3.97
CA LEU A 255 -20.03 4.93 -3.33
C LEU A 255 -20.87 5.90 -4.17
N ALA A 256 -20.65 5.90 -5.49
CA ALA A 256 -21.33 6.82 -6.41
C ALA A 256 -22.86 6.66 -6.36
N ALA A 257 -23.36 5.41 -6.33
CA ALA A 257 -24.80 5.17 -6.25
C ALA A 257 -25.41 5.67 -4.93
N ALA A 258 -24.74 5.44 -3.80
CA ALA A 258 -25.25 5.89 -2.50
C ALA A 258 -25.20 7.42 -2.36
N PHE A 259 -24.13 8.04 -2.84
CA PHE A 259 -24.02 9.50 -2.85
C PHE A 259 -25.04 10.12 -3.82
N LEU A 260 -25.31 9.50 -4.95
CA LEU A 260 -26.34 9.98 -5.88
C LEU A 260 -27.73 9.93 -5.25
N GLN A 261 -28.03 8.91 -4.43
CA GLN A 261 -29.29 8.86 -3.68
C GLN A 261 -29.37 9.96 -2.62
N ALA A 262 -28.28 10.28 -1.92
CA ALA A 262 -28.25 11.32 -0.90
C ALA A 262 -28.26 12.76 -1.48
N LEU A 263 -27.54 12.98 -2.58
CA LEU A 263 -27.29 14.30 -3.18
C LEU A 263 -28.24 14.61 -4.34
N GLY A 264 -28.80 13.60 -5.00
CA GLY A 264 -29.81 13.74 -6.05
C GLY A 264 -29.30 14.26 -7.39
N ASN A 265 -28.00 14.54 -7.54
CA ASN A 265 -27.40 14.93 -8.82
C ASN A 265 -25.94 14.48 -8.91
N VAL A 266 -25.48 14.25 -10.14
CA VAL A 266 -24.15 13.67 -10.41
C VAL A 266 -23.01 14.67 -10.19
N GLU A 267 -23.27 15.97 -10.38
CA GLU A 267 -22.26 17.02 -10.22
C GLU A 267 -21.81 17.12 -8.75
N ASP A 268 -22.76 17.11 -7.82
CA ASP A 268 -22.52 17.06 -6.38
C ASP A 268 -21.78 15.78 -5.96
N VAL A 269 -22.11 14.63 -6.57
CA VAL A 269 -21.40 13.36 -6.32
C VAL A 269 -19.95 13.45 -6.78
N ALA A 270 -19.69 13.99 -7.96
CA ALA A 270 -18.34 14.14 -8.48
C ALA A 270 -17.50 15.04 -7.55
N ARG A 271 -18.06 16.17 -7.12
CA ARG A 271 -17.37 17.08 -6.18
C ARG A 271 -17.12 16.44 -4.81
N ALA A 272 -18.07 15.68 -4.28
CA ALA A 272 -17.91 14.98 -3.00
C ALA A 272 -16.84 13.86 -3.06
N LEU A 273 -16.65 13.24 -4.23
CA LEU A 273 -15.68 12.16 -4.43
C LEU A 273 -14.33 12.63 -4.97
N GLU A 274 -14.20 13.88 -5.43
CA GLU A 274 -12.99 14.43 -6.06
C GLU A 274 -11.73 14.32 -5.18
N HIS A 275 -11.90 14.45 -3.86
CA HIS A 275 -10.80 14.34 -2.88
C HIS A 275 -11.01 13.19 -1.90
N ALA A 276 -11.82 12.19 -2.29
CA ALA A 276 -12.04 11.02 -1.45
C ALA A 276 -10.71 10.30 -1.17
N ARG A 277 -10.45 10.00 0.09
CA ARG A 277 -9.29 9.22 0.56
C ARG A 277 -9.58 7.72 0.62
N ILE A 278 -10.60 7.29 -0.11
CA ILE A 278 -10.89 5.88 -0.39
C ILE A 278 -10.44 5.62 -1.81
N THR A 279 -9.56 4.65 -2.00
CA THR A 279 -9.08 4.25 -3.32
C THR A 279 -10.15 3.47 -4.09
N SER A 280 -9.96 3.29 -5.40
CA SER A 280 -10.80 2.41 -6.23
C SER A 280 -10.82 0.96 -5.76
N GLU A 281 -9.79 0.53 -5.02
CA GLU A 281 -9.68 -0.79 -4.41
C GLU A 281 -10.36 -0.86 -3.03
N SER A 282 -11.13 0.18 -2.66
CA SER A 282 -11.83 0.29 -1.38
C SER A 282 -10.88 0.16 -0.18
N THR A 283 -9.70 0.77 -0.27
CA THR A 283 -8.80 0.94 0.87
C THR A 283 -8.77 2.40 1.29
N ILE A 284 -8.74 2.63 2.60
CA ILE A 284 -8.62 3.95 3.20
C ILE A 284 -7.13 4.26 3.40
N GLU A 285 -6.69 5.45 2.99
CA GLU A 285 -5.31 5.90 3.19
C GLU A 285 -4.97 6.07 4.67
N ALA A 286 -3.77 5.62 5.06
CA ALA A 286 -3.29 5.75 6.45
C ALA A 286 -2.85 7.19 6.75
N GLY A 287 -3.02 7.64 8.00
CA GLY A 287 -2.68 9.01 8.44
C GLY A 287 -3.90 9.89 8.74
N ILE A 288 -5.05 9.26 9.00
CA ILE A 288 -6.31 9.88 9.44
C ILE A 288 -6.29 10.07 10.96
#